data_AF-A0A960W5G7-F1
#
_entry.id   AF-A0A960W5G7-F1
#
_cell.length_a   1.000
_cell.length_b   1.000
_cell.length_c   1.000
_cell.angle_alpha   90.00
_cell.angle_beta   90.00
_cell.angle_gamma   90.00
#
_symmetry.space_group_name_H-M   'P 1'
#
loop_
_entity.id
_entity.type
_entity.pdbx_description
1 polymer ?
#
loop_
_entity_poly.entity_id
_entity_poly.type
_entity_poly.pdbx_seq_one_letter_code
_entity_poly.pdbx_strand_id
1 'polypeptide(L)' 'MKSEKLSNLQLELLKMFSYQISNQQLLDIKNILAKYFAEQATNEMDKLWEENNWNSNTMESWSNEHLRTPYKP' A
#
# COMPACT_ATOMS: atom_id res chain seq x y z
N MET A 1 8.37 -28.40 14.55
CA MET A 1 8.05 -27.13 13.86
C MET A 1 7.28 -27.46 12.60
N LYS A 2 6.08 -26.90 12.39
CA LYS A 2 5.37 -27.04 11.11
C LYS A 2 6.21 -26.32 10.05
N SER A 3 6.59 -27.02 8.99
CA SER A 3 7.18 -26.41 7.80
C SER A 3 6.06 -25.62 7.11
N GLU A 4 6.01 -24.31 7.33
CA GLU A 4 5.13 -23.47 6.53
C GLU A 4 5.69 -23.43 5.11
N LYS A 5 4.87 -23.89 4.15
CA LYS A 5 5.21 -23.79 2.73
C LYS A 5 5.31 -22.30 2.39
N LEU A 6 6.40 -21.93 1.73
CA LEU A 6 6.60 -20.55 1.26
C LEU A 6 5.41 -20.11 0.42
N SER A 7 5.02 -18.84 0.56
CA SER A 7 4.01 -18.22 -0.30
C SER A 7 4.50 -18.16 -1.74
N ASN A 8 3.56 -18.03 -2.69
CA ASN A 8 3.88 -17.87 -4.10
C ASN A 8 4.85 -16.68 -4.35
N LEU A 9 4.65 -15.54 -3.68
CA LEU A 9 5.53 -14.39 -3.77
C LEU A 9 6.93 -14.70 -3.23
N GLN A 10 7.03 -15.38 -2.09
CA GLN A 10 8.32 -15.77 -1.52
C GLN A 10 9.09 -16.69 -2.47
N LEU A 11 8.42 -17.65 -3.11
CA LEU A 11 9.03 -18.53 -4.11
C LEU A 11 9.52 -17.75 -5.34
N GLU A 12 8.77 -16.75 -5.80
CA GLU A 12 9.17 -15.94 -6.95
C GLU A 12 10.36 -15.03 -6.64
N LEU A 13 10.39 -14.43 -5.45
CA LEU A 13 11.54 -13.64 -4.97
C LEU A 13 12.81 -14.50 -4.84
N LEU A 14 12.68 -15.76 -4.41
CA LEU A 14 13.82 -16.68 -4.36
C LEU A 14 14.38 -16.99 -5.76
N LYS A 15 13.53 -17.17 -6.76
CA LYS A 15 14.00 -17.30 -8.16
C LYS A 15 14.72 -16.03 -8.60
N MET A 16 14.24 -14.86 -8.16
CA MET A 16 14.88 -13.60 -8.50
C MET A 16 16.30 -13.45 -7.96
N PHE A 17 16.64 -14.09 -6.84
CA PHE A 17 18.01 -14.09 -6.30
C PHE A 17 19.03 -14.79 -7.20
N SER A 18 18.58 -15.63 -8.14
CA SER A 18 19.48 -16.20 -9.15
C SER A 18 19.98 -15.16 -10.17
N TYR A 19 19.24 -14.06 -10.35
CA TYR A 19 19.69 -12.93 -11.14
C TYR A 19 20.53 -12.01 -10.25
N GLN A 20 21.72 -11.62 -10.71
CA GLN A 20 22.51 -10.60 -10.03
C GLN A 20 21.91 -9.22 -10.29
N ILE A 21 20.84 -8.90 -9.56
CA ILE A 21 20.11 -7.64 -9.70
C ILE A 21 20.95 -6.49 -9.13
N SER A 22 21.09 -5.41 -9.90
CA SER A 22 21.73 -4.19 -9.40
C SER A 22 20.86 -3.49 -8.35
N ASN A 23 21.47 -2.65 -7.51
CA ASN A 23 20.73 -1.83 -6.53
C ASN A 23 19.66 -0.95 -7.20
N GLN A 24 19.92 -0.45 -8.41
CA GLN A 24 18.97 0.35 -9.17
C GLN A 24 17.75 -0.47 -9.57
N GLN A 25 17.95 -1.66 -10.13
CA GLN A 25 16.83 -2.54 -10.50
C GLN A 25 16.03 -2.99 -9.28
N LEU A 26 16.68 -3.21 -8.13
CA LEU A 26 15.96 -3.50 -6.88
C LEU A 26 15.08 -2.32 -6.44
N LEU A 27 15.57 -1.08 -6.58
CA LEU A 27 14.79 0.12 -6.32
C LEU A 27 13.61 0.23 -7.29
N ASP A 28 13.82 -0.06 -8.58
CA ASP A 28 12.76 -0.03 -9.59
C ASP A 28 11.65 -1.04 -9.26
N ILE A 29 12.02 -2.26 -8.85
CA ILE A 29 11.05 -3.28 -8.40
C ILE A 29 10.25 -2.80 -7.19
N LYS A 30 10.92 -2.19 -6.20
CA LYS A 30 10.23 -1.61 -5.03
C LYS A 30 9.25 -0.51 -5.45
N ASN A 31 9.63 0.35 -6.39
CA ASN A 31 8.77 1.41 -6.89
C ASN A 31 7.57 0.86 -7.66
N ILE A 32 7.74 -0.19 -8.46
CA ILE A 32 6.64 -0.87 -9.16
C ILE A 32 5.64 -1.43 -8.15
N LEU A 33 6.12 -2.13 -7.11
CA LEU A 33 5.26 -2.67 -6.06
C LEU A 33 4.54 -1.55 -5.28
N ALA A 34 5.26 -0.50 -4.91
CA ALA A 34 4.68 0.64 -4.20
C ALA A 34 3.58 1.31 -5.02
N LYS A 35 3.82 1.52 -6.33
CA LYS A 35 2.85 2.08 -7.25
C LYS A 35 1.60 1.19 -7.36
N TYR A 36 1.78 -0.13 -7.54
CA TYR A 36 0.68 -1.07 -7.60
C TYR A 36 -0.21 -0.99 -6.34
N PHE A 37 0.39 -1.02 -5.14
CA PHE A 37 -0.39 -0.93 -3.92
C PHE A 37 -1.03 0.44 -3.70
N ALA A 38 -0.39 1.53 -4.13
CA ALA A 38 -0.99 2.86 -4.07
C ALA A 38 -2.20 3.00 -5.01
N GLU A 39 -2.13 2.44 -6.21
CA GLU A 39 -3.26 2.37 -7.15
C GLU A 39 -4.40 1.54 -6.56
N GLN A 40 -4.11 0.37 -5.98
CA GLN A 40 -5.13 -0.45 -5.31
C GLN A 40 -5.78 0.30 -4.14
N ALA A 41 -4.99 0.97 -3.29
CA ALA A 41 -5.53 1.76 -2.18
C ALA A 41 -6.41 2.92 -2.65
N THR A 42 -6.02 3.58 -3.75
CA THR A 42 -6.81 4.66 -4.36
C THR A 42 -8.15 4.12 -4.88
N ASN A 43 -8.13 3.01 -5.62
CA ASN A 43 -9.34 2.38 -6.15
C ASN A 43 -10.31 1.94 -5.04
N GLU A 44 -9.79 1.39 -3.94
CA GLU A 44 -10.64 1.03 -2.80
C GLU A 44 -11.20 2.27 -2.08
N MET A 45 -10.43 3.36 -1.99
CA MET A 45 -10.92 4.63 -1.44
C MET A 45 -12.03 5.24 -2.30
N ASP A 46 -11.90 5.19 -3.63
CA ASP A 46 -12.93 5.67 -4.56
C ASP A 46 -14.23 4.87 -4.41
N LYS A 47 -14.15 3.54 -4.26
CA LYS A 47 -15.33 2.70 -3.97
C LYS A 47 -15.99 3.09 -2.66
N LEU A 48 -15.22 3.23 -1.58
CA LEU A 48 -15.74 3.66 -0.29
C LEU A 48 -16.40 5.04 -0.37
N TRP A 49 -15.83 5.94 -1.16
CA TRP A 49 -16.38 7.27 -1.39
C TRP A 49 -17.77 7.24 -2.01
N GLU A 50 -17.96 6.40 -3.04
CA GLU A 50 -19.25 6.19 -3.66
C GLU A 50 -20.25 5.48 -2.73
N GLU A 51 -19.84 4.37 -2.11
CA GLU A 51 -20.70 3.56 -1.23
C GLU A 51 -21.23 4.35 -0.03
N ASN A 52 -20.41 5.24 0.53
CA ASN A 52 -20.80 6.08 1.67
C ASN A 52 -21.44 7.41 1.26
N ASN A 53 -21.66 7.64 -0.05
CA ASN A 53 -22.20 8.89 -0.61
C ASN A 53 -21.43 10.14 -0.13
N TRP A 54 -20.11 10.00 0.03
CA TRP A 54 -19.27 11.12 0.42
C TRP A 54 -19.23 12.18 -0.67
N ASN A 55 -19.12 13.42 -0.25
CA ASN A 55 -19.12 14.58 -1.14
C ASN A 55 -18.30 15.72 -0.52
N SER A 56 -18.31 16.88 -1.17
CA SER A 56 -17.55 18.05 -0.72
C SER A 56 -17.85 18.47 0.73
N ASN A 57 -19.08 18.29 1.21
CA ASN A 57 -19.44 18.62 2.59
C ASN A 57 -18.79 17.64 3.58
N THR A 58 -18.66 16.37 3.20
CA THR A 58 -17.92 15.37 4.01
C THR A 58 -16.46 15.79 4.16
N MET A 59 -15.84 16.24 3.06
CA MET A 59 -14.45 16.71 3.09
C MET A 59 -14.28 17.98 3.93
N GLU A 60 -15.23 18.91 3.87
CA GLU A 60 -15.23 20.10 4.73
C GLU A 60 -15.36 19.72 6.21
N SER A 61 -16.22 18.76 6.55
CA SER A 61 -16.33 18.22 7.92
C SER A 61 -14.99 17.67 8.39
N TRP A 62 -14.38 16.77 7.62
CA TRP A 62 -13.10 16.15 7.97
C TRP A 62 -11.96 17.15 8.10
N SER A 63 -11.94 18.21 7.29
CA SER A 63 -10.92 19.27 7.39
C SER A 63 -10.98 20.02 8.72
N ASN A 64 -12.13 20.02 9.39
CA ASN A 64 -12.32 20.65 10.70
C ASN A 64 -12.13 19.66 11.86
N GLU A 65 -11.84 18.39 11.59
CA GLU A 65 -11.62 17.38 12.63
C GLU A 65 -10.16 17.37 13.13
N HIS A 66 -9.99 17.08 14.42
CA HIS A 66 -8.69 16.95 15.07
C HIS A 66 -8.33 15.50 15.36
N LEU A 67 -8.38 14.63 14.33
CA LEU A 67 -8.13 13.19 14.44
C LEU A 67 -6.64 12.80 14.59
N ARG A 68 -5.73 13.77 14.56
CA ARG A 68 -4.30 13.51 14.75
C ARG A 68 -4.03 13.10 16.20
N THR A 69 -3.00 12.28 16.41
CA THR A 69 -2.53 11.95 17.75
C THR A 69 -2.26 13.22 18.56
N PRO A 70 -2.90 13.41 19.74
CA PRO A 70 -2.72 14.62 20.53
C PRO A 70 -1.27 14.71 21.01
N TYR A 71 -0.66 15.90 20.82
CA TYR A 71 0.69 16.15 21.29
C TYR A 71 0.68 16.26 22.81
N LYS A 72 1.38 15.35 23.49
CA LYS A 72 1.70 15.51 24.90
C LYS A 72 2.97 16.37 24.98
N PRO A 73 2.92 17.54 25.63
CA PRO A 73 4.13 18.34 25.87
C PRO A 73 5.11 17.60 26.79
#